data_AF-A0A817AGX0-F1
#
_entry.id   AF-A0A817AGX0-F1
#
_cell.length_a   1.000
_cell.length_b   1.000
_cell.length_c   1.000
_cell.angle_alpha   90.00
_cell.angle_beta   90.00
_cell.angle_gamma   90.00
#
_symmetry.space_group_name_H-M   'P 1'
#
loop_
_entity.id
_entity.type
_entity.pdbx_description
1 polymer ?
#
loop_
_entity_poly.entity_id
_entity_poly.type
_entity_poly.pdbx_seq_one_letter_code
_entity_poly.pdbx_strand_id
1 'polypeptide(L)'
;MAEAKGTVHFNRFLDVSEEPGKLLQPIEGYQSLELVSLEEAIEPIIKFCPDVRRRAYIAKGNCDPPKDGLTQDESASIFLYTMEWAPRDQCLYVVLNSILRSKNRNRLITPWLLFMKLLLTALFNLRSCGMTVWRGVRLDLRKEYVVGKTYTWWGFSSCTESLHVLESESFLGQEEKRTMFSIECFNGKKIRSHSSLEEEDEILLLPGSQFIVKSHLQPSKKDPDLIIIQLRQVEPPFVLLEEPSISKKENLSDLNTQIKTKLTIAATEPKPQHLKSNPKLSTKPIPNPVDEEKKYQMKSGMLTSVDRFISEKKKYYNYEDIY
;
A
#
# COMPACT_ATOMS: atom_id res chain seq x y z
N MET A 1 11.67 27.93 -33.57
CA MET A 1 10.79 26.89 -33.02
C MET A 1 11.27 26.62 -31.61
N ALA A 2 10.39 26.56 -30.62
CA ALA A 2 10.80 26.24 -29.25
C ALA A 2 11.00 24.74 -29.12
N GLU A 3 12.14 24.31 -28.59
CA GLU A 3 12.37 22.91 -28.23
C GLU A 3 11.40 22.53 -27.11
N ALA A 4 10.63 21.47 -27.32
CA ALA A 4 9.83 20.87 -26.27
C ALA A 4 10.80 20.32 -25.21
N LYS A 5 10.86 20.98 -24.05
CA LYS A 5 11.57 20.44 -22.89
C LYS A 5 10.94 19.10 -22.54
N GLY A 6 11.64 18.01 -22.83
CA GLY A 6 11.17 16.67 -22.50
C GLY A 6 10.90 16.58 -21.01
N THR A 7 9.64 16.31 -20.66
CA THR A 7 9.27 15.96 -19.28
C THR A 7 10.07 14.72 -18.92
N VAL A 8 10.97 14.85 -17.95
CA VAL A 8 11.66 13.69 -17.39
C VAL A 8 10.63 12.93 -16.56
N HIS A 9 10.06 11.87 -17.14
CA HIS A 9 9.22 10.92 -16.41
C HIS A 9 10.13 10.03 -15.56
N PHE A 10 9.86 9.93 -14.27
CA PHE A 10 10.79 9.40 -13.26
C PHE A 10 10.52 7.93 -12.86
N ASN A 11 10.34 7.00 -13.79
CA ASN A 11 10.59 5.55 -13.55
C ASN A 11 9.86 4.89 -12.35
N ARG A 12 8.70 5.39 -11.91
CA ARG A 12 7.90 4.85 -10.77
C ARG A 12 7.41 3.40 -10.94
N PHE A 13 7.49 2.87 -12.15
CA PHE A 13 7.19 1.48 -12.48
C PHE A 13 8.37 0.53 -12.24
N LEU A 14 9.61 1.05 -12.21
CA LEU A 14 10.83 0.23 -12.25
C LEU A 14 11.34 -0.22 -10.87
N ASP A 15 10.88 0.39 -9.77
CA ASP A 15 11.49 0.25 -8.43
C ASP A 15 11.13 -1.06 -7.69
N VAL A 16 10.50 -2.03 -8.35
CA VAL A 16 10.11 -3.32 -7.72
C VAL A 16 11.30 -4.27 -7.50
N SER A 17 12.44 -4.02 -8.15
CA SER A 17 13.70 -4.74 -7.87
C SER A 17 14.31 -4.37 -6.51
N GLU A 18 13.84 -3.30 -5.87
CA GLU A 18 14.24 -2.88 -4.53
C GLU A 18 13.51 -3.67 -3.41
N GLU A 19 12.50 -4.48 -3.75
CA GLU A 19 11.74 -5.25 -2.78
C GLU A 19 12.65 -6.24 -2.00
N PRO A 20 12.54 -6.34 -0.67
CA PRO A 20 13.53 -7.00 0.18
C PRO A 20 13.60 -8.54 0.04
N GLY A 21 12.74 -9.14 -0.79
CA GLY A 21 12.62 -10.59 -0.97
C GLY A 21 12.28 -11.37 0.29
N LYS A 22 11.74 -10.69 1.32
CA LYS A 22 11.47 -11.22 2.66
C LYS A 22 10.20 -10.60 3.25
N LEU A 23 9.55 -11.36 4.12
CA LEU A 23 8.45 -10.85 4.94
C LEU A 23 9.03 -9.90 6.01
N LEU A 24 8.48 -8.69 6.07
CA LEU A 24 8.67 -7.72 7.16
C LEU A 24 7.51 -7.85 8.17
N GLN A 25 7.52 -7.03 9.21
CA GLN A 25 6.34 -6.83 10.09
C GLN A 25 5.17 -6.24 9.29
N PRO A 26 3.95 -6.14 9.86
CA PRO A 26 2.87 -5.32 9.28
C PRO A 26 3.25 -3.83 9.14
N ILE A 27 2.47 -3.08 8.37
CA ILE A 27 2.55 -1.61 8.30
C ILE A 27 1.49 -1.08 9.27
N GLU A 28 1.92 -0.37 10.30
CA GLU A 28 1.10 -0.01 11.47
C GLU A 28 1.42 1.39 12.00
N GLY A 29 0.57 1.89 12.90
CA GLY A 29 0.73 3.17 13.61
C GLY A 29 -0.03 4.35 12.99
N TYR A 30 -0.61 4.19 11.80
CA TYR A 30 -1.43 5.23 11.15
C TYR A 30 -2.93 5.05 11.41
N GLN A 31 -3.39 3.82 11.65
CA GLN A 31 -4.81 3.43 11.56
C GLN A 31 -5.72 4.31 12.42
N SER A 32 -5.36 4.46 13.69
CA SER A 32 -6.11 5.17 14.74
C SER A 32 -5.76 6.65 14.88
N LEU A 33 -4.91 7.21 14.03
CA LEU A 33 -4.65 8.65 14.01
C LEU A 33 -5.89 9.41 13.54
N GLU A 34 -6.09 10.63 14.05
CA GLU A 34 -7.10 11.55 13.52
C GLU A 34 -6.74 11.91 12.07
N LEU A 35 -7.77 12.07 11.22
CA LEU A 35 -7.58 12.53 9.85
C LEU A 35 -7.34 14.05 9.89
N VAL A 36 -6.25 14.50 9.27
CA VAL A 36 -5.79 15.90 9.27
C VAL A 36 -5.74 16.46 7.85
N SER A 37 -5.59 17.78 7.71
CA SER A 37 -5.38 18.42 6.40
C SER A 37 -4.08 17.96 5.73
N LEU A 38 -3.95 18.14 4.41
CA LEU A 38 -2.71 17.80 3.71
C LEU A 38 -1.51 18.61 4.23
N GLU A 39 -1.72 19.88 4.59
CA GLU A 39 -0.70 20.77 5.14
C GLU A 39 -0.16 20.26 6.48
N GLU A 40 -1.04 19.77 7.36
CA GLU A 40 -0.64 19.13 8.63
C GLU A 40 0.03 17.77 8.38
N ALA A 41 -0.49 16.98 7.42
CA ALA A 41 -0.01 15.65 7.11
C ALA A 41 1.43 15.62 6.58
N ILE A 42 1.84 16.66 5.84
CA ILE A 42 3.19 16.76 5.25
C ILE A 42 4.23 17.40 6.19
N GLU A 43 3.81 18.09 7.25
CA GLU A 43 4.73 18.87 8.10
C GLU A 43 5.88 18.01 8.71
N PRO A 44 5.65 16.77 9.20
CA PRO A 44 6.76 15.97 9.74
C PRO A 44 7.71 15.39 8.67
N ILE A 45 7.32 15.38 7.39
CA ILE A 45 8.12 14.77 6.30
C ILE A 45 8.98 15.74 5.51
N ILE A 46 8.86 17.06 5.74
CA ILE A 46 9.62 18.10 5.02
C ILE A 46 11.13 17.89 5.07
N LYS A 47 11.66 17.39 6.19
CA LYS A 47 13.09 17.08 6.35
C LYS A 47 13.61 16.00 5.39
N PHE A 48 12.72 15.21 4.80
CA PHE A 48 13.04 14.22 3.76
C PHE A 48 12.67 14.71 2.36
N CYS A 49 11.60 15.51 2.25
CA CYS A 49 11.09 16.06 0.99
C CYS A 49 10.98 17.60 1.10
N PRO A 50 12.07 18.36 0.94
CA PRO A 50 12.10 19.81 1.25
C PRO A 50 11.08 20.66 0.49
N ASP A 51 10.78 20.31 -0.77
CA ASP A 51 9.81 21.04 -1.62
C ASP A 51 8.35 20.59 -1.40
N VAL A 52 8.07 19.65 -0.49
CA VAL A 52 6.74 19.02 -0.33
C VAL A 52 5.62 20.03 -0.08
N ARG A 53 5.85 21.12 0.66
CA ARG A 53 4.84 22.17 0.87
C ARG A 53 4.41 22.83 -0.44
N ARG A 54 5.36 23.12 -1.34
CA ARG A 54 5.05 23.69 -2.67
C ARG A 54 4.28 22.70 -3.54
N ARG A 55 4.66 21.41 -3.48
CA ARG A 55 3.99 20.34 -4.21
C ARG A 55 2.57 20.11 -3.71
N ALA A 56 2.35 20.13 -2.39
CA ALA A 56 1.04 20.01 -1.77
C ALA A 56 0.09 21.16 -2.16
N TYR A 57 0.60 22.40 -2.21
CA TYR A 57 -0.17 23.55 -2.69
C TYR A 57 -0.64 23.35 -4.15
N ILE A 58 0.27 22.88 -5.03
CA ILE A 58 -0.08 22.53 -6.42
C ILE A 58 -1.10 21.40 -6.46
N ALA A 59 -0.92 20.35 -5.65
CA ALA A 59 -1.83 19.20 -5.60
C ALA A 59 -3.26 19.60 -5.22
N LYS A 60 -3.45 20.40 -4.16
CA LYS A 60 -4.78 20.89 -3.75
C LYS A 60 -5.43 21.76 -4.82
N GLY A 61 -4.65 22.63 -5.48
CA GLY A 61 -5.13 23.48 -6.57
C GLY A 61 -5.60 22.72 -7.83
N ASN A 62 -5.17 21.47 -8.01
CA ASN A 62 -5.61 20.60 -9.11
C ASN A 62 -6.70 19.59 -8.68
N CYS A 63 -7.10 19.58 -7.41
CA CYS A 63 -8.08 18.63 -6.84
C CYS A 63 -9.40 19.30 -6.42
N ASP A 64 -9.76 20.41 -7.06
CA ASP A 64 -10.99 21.17 -6.79
C ASP A 64 -11.83 21.36 -8.07
N PRO A 65 -13.05 20.81 -8.17
CA PRO A 65 -13.71 19.93 -7.20
C PRO A 65 -13.13 18.49 -7.23
N PRO A 66 -13.06 17.80 -6.08
CA PRO A 66 -12.64 16.40 -6.04
C PRO A 66 -13.70 15.47 -6.65
N LYS A 67 -13.25 14.33 -7.16
CA LYS A 67 -14.08 13.26 -7.77
C LYS A 67 -14.29 12.09 -6.80
N ASP A 68 -15.10 11.13 -7.23
CA ASP A 68 -15.21 9.78 -6.64
C ASP A 68 -15.55 9.74 -5.12
N GLY A 69 -16.15 10.82 -4.60
CA GLY A 69 -16.57 10.93 -3.20
C GLY A 69 -15.47 11.33 -2.21
N LEU A 70 -14.26 11.63 -2.70
CA LEU A 70 -13.14 12.07 -1.87
C LEU A 70 -13.28 13.55 -1.45
N THR A 71 -12.67 13.91 -0.33
CA THR A 71 -12.37 15.30 0.01
C THR A 71 -11.22 15.86 -0.82
N GLN A 72 -11.03 17.18 -0.82
CA GLN A 72 -9.91 17.83 -1.52
C GLN A 72 -8.56 17.35 -0.98
N ASP A 73 -8.40 17.23 0.35
CA ASP A 73 -7.15 16.77 0.97
C ASP A 73 -6.85 15.29 0.65
N GLU A 74 -7.86 14.43 0.63
CA GLU A 74 -7.72 13.03 0.20
C GLU A 74 -7.29 12.92 -1.26
N SER A 75 -8.00 13.61 -2.18
CA SER A 75 -7.65 13.65 -3.60
C SER A 75 -6.24 14.22 -3.81
N ALA A 76 -5.90 15.31 -3.13
CA ALA A 76 -4.61 15.96 -3.23
C ALA A 76 -3.46 15.12 -2.62
N SER A 77 -3.74 14.24 -1.65
CA SER A 77 -2.74 13.29 -1.15
C SER A 77 -2.36 12.23 -2.18
N ILE A 78 -3.31 11.76 -2.98
CA ILE A 78 -3.06 10.85 -4.12
C ILE A 78 -2.27 11.60 -5.20
N PHE A 79 -2.72 12.82 -5.57
CA PHE A 79 -2.03 13.64 -6.57
C PHE A 79 -0.58 13.90 -6.17
N LEU A 80 -0.35 14.34 -4.92
CA LEU A 80 0.97 14.59 -4.36
C LEU A 80 1.85 13.33 -4.29
N TYR A 81 1.26 12.15 -4.03
CA TYR A 81 1.99 10.88 -4.13
C TYR A 81 2.43 10.60 -5.57
N THR A 82 1.57 10.83 -6.57
CA THR A 82 1.90 10.59 -7.99
C THR A 82 2.81 11.65 -8.62
N MET A 83 2.93 12.84 -8.00
CA MET A 83 3.76 13.94 -8.50
C MET A 83 5.24 13.57 -8.53
N GLU A 84 5.86 13.81 -9.68
CA GLU A 84 7.30 13.61 -9.86
C GLU A 84 8.07 14.94 -9.78
N TRP A 85 9.23 14.92 -9.13
CA TRP A 85 10.14 16.07 -9.10
C TRP A 85 11.60 15.68 -8.86
N ALA A 86 12.49 16.61 -9.22
CA ALA A 86 13.91 16.52 -8.93
C ALA A 86 14.26 17.23 -7.61
N PRO A 87 15.28 16.76 -6.87
CA PRO A 87 16.03 15.53 -7.13
C PRO A 87 15.23 14.28 -6.72
N ARG A 88 15.46 13.15 -7.42
CA ARG A 88 14.59 11.95 -7.33
C ARG A 88 14.56 11.35 -5.92
N ASP A 89 15.69 11.38 -5.21
CA ASP A 89 15.86 10.93 -3.83
C ASP A 89 15.11 11.79 -2.78
N GLN A 90 14.53 12.92 -3.19
CA GLN A 90 13.66 13.78 -2.38
C GLN A 90 12.21 13.82 -2.91
N CYS A 91 11.89 13.02 -3.93
CA CYS A 91 10.54 12.85 -4.44
C CYS A 91 9.71 11.95 -3.50
N LEU A 92 8.49 12.37 -3.17
CA LEU A 92 7.74 11.80 -2.04
C LEU A 92 7.53 10.29 -2.19
N TYR A 93 7.04 9.81 -3.34
CA TYR A 93 6.80 8.37 -3.51
C TYR A 93 8.09 7.54 -3.44
N VAL A 94 9.21 8.08 -3.92
CA VAL A 94 10.52 7.41 -3.91
C VAL A 94 10.98 7.20 -2.48
N VAL A 95 10.93 8.26 -1.66
CA VAL A 95 11.32 8.19 -0.25
C VAL A 95 10.37 7.29 0.54
N LEU A 96 9.05 7.43 0.33
CA LEU A 96 8.05 6.63 1.02
C LEU A 96 8.21 5.14 0.70
N ASN A 97 8.29 4.76 -0.57
CA ASN A 97 8.45 3.35 -0.96
C ASN A 97 9.78 2.76 -0.46
N SER A 98 10.87 3.51 -0.48
CA SER A 98 12.15 3.11 0.13
C SER A 98 12.02 2.84 1.64
N ILE A 99 11.31 3.70 2.37
CA ILE A 99 10.99 3.51 3.80
C ILE A 99 10.11 2.26 4.01
N LEU A 100 9.11 2.04 3.15
CA LEU A 100 8.20 0.91 3.24
C LEU A 100 8.90 -0.45 3.00
N ARG A 101 9.89 -0.49 2.10
CA ARG A 101 10.77 -1.66 1.83
C ARG A 101 11.85 -1.90 2.88
N SER A 102 12.14 -0.90 3.72
CA SER A 102 13.24 -0.96 4.69
C SER A 102 12.99 -1.97 5.81
N LYS A 103 14.01 -2.77 6.14
CA LYS A 103 14.00 -3.63 7.35
C LYS A 103 13.90 -2.82 8.66
N ASN A 104 14.27 -1.53 8.61
CA ASN A 104 14.18 -0.60 9.74
C ASN A 104 12.91 0.26 9.71
N ARG A 105 11.91 -0.08 8.88
CA ARG A 105 10.69 0.71 8.64
C ARG A 105 10.06 1.26 9.92
N ASN A 106 9.89 0.44 10.96
CA ASN A 106 9.25 0.85 12.23
C ASN A 106 9.94 2.04 12.92
N ARG A 107 11.22 2.34 12.61
CA ARG A 107 11.93 3.55 13.08
C ARG A 107 11.88 4.73 12.12
N LEU A 108 11.67 4.46 10.83
CA LEU A 108 11.73 5.45 9.75
C LEU A 108 10.34 6.01 9.38
N ILE A 109 9.28 5.21 9.59
CA ILE A 109 7.92 5.52 9.14
C ILE A 109 7.20 6.53 10.05
N THR A 110 7.63 6.74 11.30
CA THR A 110 6.91 7.58 12.28
C THR A 110 6.52 8.98 11.75
N PRO A 111 7.40 9.75 11.06
CA PRO A 111 7.02 11.05 10.51
C PRO A 111 6.00 10.96 9.36
N TRP A 112 5.92 9.80 8.70
CA TRP A 112 5.07 9.56 7.54
C TRP A 112 3.65 9.10 7.91
N LEU A 113 3.37 8.81 9.19
CA LEU A 113 2.11 8.20 9.59
C LEU A 113 0.87 9.09 9.34
N LEU A 114 0.99 10.41 9.44
CA LEU A 114 -0.12 11.34 9.11
C LEU A 114 -0.39 11.38 7.60
N PHE A 115 0.66 11.45 6.77
CA PHE A 115 0.51 11.37 5.32
C PHE A 115 -0.02 10.00 4.87
N MET A 116 0.48 8.91 5.47
CA MET A 116 -0.03 7.55 5.26
C MET A 116 -1.49 7.42 5.66
N LYS A 117 -1.90 8.02 6.79
CA LYS A 117 -3.31 8.07 7.22
C LYS A 117 -4.18 8.74 6.16
N LEU A 118 -3.81 9.92 5.67
CA LEU A 118 -4.57 10.66 4.67
C LEU A 118 -4.64 9.90 3.33
N LEU A 119 -3.47 9.49 2.79
CA LEU A 119 -3.37 8.76 1.53
C LEU A 119 -4.11 7.42 1.55
N LEU A 120 -3.97 6.63 2.62
CA LEU A 120 -4.70 5.36 2.72
C LEU A 120 -6.19 5.58 2.92
N THR A 121 -6.63 6.62 3.66
CA THR A 121 -8.08 6.89 3.79
C THR A 121 -8.69 7.19 2.42
N ALA A 122 -8.01 8.03 1.62
CA ALA A 122 -8.39 8.29 0.23
C ALA A 122 -8.47 7.00 -0.61
N LEU A 123 -7.42 6.18 -0.57
CA LEU A 123 -7.35 4.95 -1.37
C LEU A 123 -8.34 3.87 -0.92
N PHE A 124 -8.66 3.76 0.37
CA PHE A 124 -9.68 2.83 0.87
C PHE A 124 -11.10 3.30 0.50
N ASN A 125 -11.36 4.61 0.51
CA ASN A 125 -12.62 5.20 0.03
C ASN A 125 -12.86 4.95 -1.48
N LEU A 126 -11.79 4.90 -2.30
CA LEU A 126 -11.90 4.53 -3.71
C LEU A 126 -12.29 3.05 -3.91
N ARG A 127 -13.17 2.80 -4.88
CA ARG A 127 -13.64 1.45 -5.23
C ARG A 127 -12.49 0.51 -5.61
N SER A 128 -12.35 -0.57 -4.84
CA SER A 128 -11.49 -1.71 -5.20
C SER A 128 -11.99 -2.38 -6.49
N CYS A 129 -11.09 -2.57 -7.46
CA CYS A 129 -11.40 -3.20 -8.73
C CYS A 129 -10.48 -4.40 -8.97
N GLY A 130 -11.06 -5.55 -9.34
CA GLY A 130 -10.30 -6.71 -9.82
C GLY A 130 -10.09 -6.66 -11.33
N MET A 131 -8.86 -6.80 -11.79
CA MET A 131 -8.47 -6.72 -13.22
C MET A 131 -7.06 -7.29 -13.45
N THR A 132 -6.64 -7.37 -14.72
CA THR A 132 -5.22 -7.55 -15.05
C THR A 132 -4.56 -6.18 -15.21
N VAL A 133 -3.50 -5.91 -14.45
CA VAL A 133 -2.68 -4.70 -14.57
C VAL A 133 -1.25 -5.04 -14.98
N TRP A 134 -0.54 -4.04 -15.51
CA TRP A 134 0.79 -4.21 -16.08
C TRP A 134 1.81 -3.29 -15.40
N ARG A 135 3.04 -3.78 -15.23
CA ARG A 135 4.14 -3.02 -14.65
C ARG A 135 5.46 -3.43 -15.30
N GLY A 136 6.15 -2.48 -15.91
CA GLY A 136 7.44 -2.70 -16.58
C GLY A 136 8.64 -2.44 -15.65
N VAL A 137 9.74 -3.16 -15.88
CA VAL A 137 11.03 -2.99 -15.18
C VAL A 137 12.17 -3.21 -16.16
N ARG A 138 13.19 -2.35 -16.17
CA ARG A 138 14.40 -2.52 -17.01
C ARG A 138 15.45 -3.45 -16.38
N LEU A 139 15.00 -4.63 -15.94
CA LEU A 139 15.83 -5.73 -15.46
C LEU A 139 15.22 -7.08 -15.87
N ASP A 140 16.04 -8.11 -16.04
CA ASP A 140 15.60 -9.51 -16.12
C ASP A 140 15.43 -10.07 -14.69
N LEU A 141 14.18 -10.30 -14.26
CA LEU A 141 13.83 -10.74 -12.91
C LEU A 141 13.43 -12.22 -12.81
N ARG A 142 13.76 -13.03 -13.84
CA ARG A 142 13.40 -14.46 -13.93
C ARG A 142 13.93 -15.34 -12.80
N LYS A 143 15.04 -14.95 -12.16
CA LYS A 143 15.70 -15.76 -11.12
C LYS A 143 15.19 -15.39 -9.74
N GLU A 144 14.80 -14.13 -9.59
CA GLU A 144 14.32 -13.47 -8.40
C GLU A 144 12.88 -13.92 -8.11
N TYR A 145 12.03 -13.94 -9.13
CA TYR A 145 10.66 -14.44 -9.09
C TYR A 145 10.61 -15.89 -9.55
N VAL A 146 10.40 -16.84 -8.64
CA VAL A 146 10.35 -18.27 -8.96
C VAL A 146 8.90 -18.74 -9.03
N VAL A 147 8.53 -19.41 -10.12
CA VAL A 147 7.19 -19.99 -10.33
C VAL A 147 6.75 -20.82 -9.12
N GLY A 148 5.52 -20.59 -8.67
CA GLY A 148 4.92 -21.23 -7.50
C GLY A 148 5.28 -20.59 -6.15
N LYS A 149 6.24 -19.67 -6.07
CA LYS A 149 6.52 -18.91 -4.84
C LYS A 149 5.64 -17.66 -4.72
N THR A 150 5.42 -17.25 -3.48
CA THR A 150 4.73 -16.01 -3.12
C THR A 150 5.74 -14.94 -2.70
N TYR A 151 5.52 -13.71 -3.16
CA TYR A 151 6.31 -12.52 -2.85
C TYR A 151 5.41 -11.45 -2.25
N THR A 152 5.97 -10.60 -1.38
CA THR A 152 5.27 -9.42 -0.83
C THR A 152 5.90 -8.17 -1.42
N TRP A 153 5.09 -7.26 -1.96
CA TRP A 153 5.52 -5.93 -2.37
C TRP A 153 5.18 -4.96 -1.26
N TRP A 154 6.20 -4.41 -0.61
CA TRP A 154 6.06 -3.56 0.56
C TRP A 154 5.86 -2.09 0.22
N GLY A 155 6.35 -1.61 -0.92
CA GLY A 155 5.99 -0.30 -1.45
C GLY A 155 4.59 -0.27 -2.07
N PHE A 156 4.01 0.92 -2.20
CA PHE A 156 2.91 1.14 -3.14
C PHE A 156 3.39 0.82 -4.55
N SER A 157 2.60 0.10 -5.33
CA SER A 157 3.03 -0.37 -6.66
C SER A 157 2.16 0.23 -7.75
N SER A 158 2.67 1.29 -8.40
CA SER A 158 2.07 1.88 -9.60
C SER A 158 2.09 0.88 -10.75
N CYS A 159 0.92 0.63 -11.33
CA CYS A 159 0.69 -0.21 -12.49
C CYS A 159 -0.21 0.55 -13.48
N THR A 160 -0.34 0.07 -14.71
CA THR A 160 -1.26 0.63 -15.72
C THR A 160 -2.21 -0.45 -16.22
N GLU A 161 -3.45 -0.08 -16.58
CA GLU A 161 -4.32 -0.95 -17.39
C GLU A 161 -4.04 -0.81 -18.90
N SER A 162 -3.32 0.24 -19.31
CA SER A 162 -3.03 0.60 -20.71
C SER A 162 -1.66 0.11 -21.16
N LEU A 163 -1.61 -1.01 -21.90
CA LEU A 163 -0.37 -1.60 -22.44
C LEU A 163 0.47 -0.62 -23.28
N HIS A 164 -0.16 0.30 -24.02
CA HIS A 164 0.54 1.26 -24.88
C HIS A 164 1.47 2.20 -24.10
N VAL A 165 1.15 2.47 -22.82
CA VAL A 165 1.98 3.30 -21.93
C VAL A 165 3.36 2.64 -21.72
N LEU A 166 3.39 1.30 -21.63
CA LEU A 166 4.64 0.54 -21.43
C LEU A 166 5.56 0.54 -22.64
N GLU A 167 5.05 0.74 -23.86
CA GLU A 167 5.87 0.77 -25.09
C GLU A 167 6.82 1.97 -25.11
N SER A 168 6.51 3.04 -24.36
CA SER A 168 7.35 4.23 -24.29
C SER A 168 8.61 3.99 -23.46
N GLU A 169 9.73 4.59 -23.88
CA GLU A 169 11.04 4.39 -23.26
C GLU A 169 11.04 4.72 -21.76
N SER A 170 10.32 5.76 -21.31
CA SER A 170 10.18 6.10 -19.87
C SER A 170 9.63 4.99 -18.97
N PHE A 171 9.09 3.92 -19.56
CA PHE A 171 8.51 2.78 -18.85
C PHE A 171 9.35 1.54 -19.15
N LEU A 172 8.86 0.63 -20.00
CA LEU A 172 9.58 -0.60 -20.33
C LEU A 172 10.60 -0.37 -21.45
N GLY A 173 10.23 0.41 -22.47
CA GLY A 173 11.02 0.59 -23.69
C GLY A 173 11.11 -0.69 -24.54
N GLN A 174 11.85 -0.60 -25.65
CA GLN A 174 12.06 -1.72 -26.58
C GLN A 174 13.45 -2.35 -26.51
N GLU A 175 14.39 -1.71 -25.82
CA GLU A 175 15.79 -2.15 -25.71
C GLU A 175 16.14 -2.63 -24.29
N GLU A 176 17.29 -3.29 -24.17
CA GLU A 176 17.81 -3.89 -22.93
C GLU A 176 16.93 -5.00 -22.30
N LYS A 177 17.49 -5.62 -21.25
CA LYS A 177 16.84 -6.68 -20.48
C LYS A 177 15.75 -6.14 -19.60
N ARG A 178 14.53 -6.60 -19.82
CA ARG A 178 13.35 -5.99 -19.23
C ARG A 178 12.24 -6.99 -18.92
N THR A 179 11.60 -6.80 -17.77
CA THR A 179 10.53 -7.63 -17.24
C THR A 179 9.22 -6.85 -17.31
N MET A 180 8.21 -7.42 -17.98
CA MET A 180 6.83 -6.97 -17.87
C MET A 180 6.08 -7.90 -16.93
N PHE A 181 5.62 -7.38 -15.79
CA PHE A 181 4.69 -8.08 -14.94
C PHE A 181 3.28 -7.99 -15.52
N SER A 182 2.60 -9.13 -15.62
CA SER A 182 1.18 -9.26 -15.90
C SER A 182 0.49 -9.72 -14.62
N ILE A 183 -0.32 -8.85 -14.00
CA ILE A 183 -0.74 -9.01 -12.60
C ILE A 183 -2.27 -9.10 -12.54
N GLU A 184 -2.78 -10.29 -12.26
CA GLU A 184 -4.19 -10.48 -11.89
C GLU A 184 -4.38 -9.99 -10.45
N CYS A 185 -4.95 -8.79 -10.25
CA CYS A 185 -5.21 -8.19 -8.95
C CYS A 185 -6.71 -8.22 -8.62
N PHE A 186 -7.07 -8.17 -7.33
CA PHE A 186 -8.46 -8.15 -6.86
C PHE A 186 -8.87 -6.84 -6.19
N ASN A 187 -7.91 -6.02 -5.74
CA ASN A 187 -8.17 -4.77 -5.02
C ASN A 187 -7.44 -3.53 -5.58
N GLY A 188 -7.09 -3.53 -6.86
CA GLY A 188 -6.44 -2.39 -7.50
C GLY A 188 -7.28 -1.12 -7.41
N LYS A 189 -6.62 0.02 -7.16
CA LYS A 189 -7.26 1.33 -7.02
C LYS A 189 -7.03 2.14 -8.31
N LYS A 190 -8.10 2.41 -9.07
CA LYS A 190 -8.05 3.35 -10.20
C LYS A 190 -7.86 4.76 -9.66
N ILE A 191 -6.72 5.38 -9.95
CA ILE A 191 -6.40 6.72 -9.44
C ILE A 191 -6.22 7.80 -10.51
N ARG A 192 -6.51 7.48 -11.78
CA ARG A 192 -6.48 8.45 -12.90
C ARG A 192 -7.12 9.80 -12.57
N SER A 193 -8.34 9.80 -11.99
CA SER A 193 -9.08 11.00 -11.56
C SER A 193 -8.36 11.91 -10.56
N HIS A 194 -7.31 11.41 -9.91
CA HIS A 194 -6.61 12.02 -8.77
C HIS A 194 -5.08 11.99 -8.94
N SER A 195 -4.57 11.57 -10.10
CA SER A 195 -3.14 11.45 -10.37
C SER A 195 -2.65 12.69 -11.10
N SER A 196 -1.40 13.11 -10.84
CA SER A 196 -0.74 14.14 -11.65
C SER A 196 -0.32 13.65 -13.04
N LEU A 197 -0.58 12.37 -13.35
CA LEU A 197 -0.18 11.67 -14.58
C LEU A 197 -1.41 10.97 -15.18
N GLU A 198 -2.44 11.76 -15.53
CA GLU A 198 -3.75 11.25 -15.99
C GLU A 198 -3.69 10.35 -17.23
N GLU A 199 -2.67 10.51 -18.08
CA GLU A 199 -2.50 9.72 -19.32
C GLU A 199 -1.97 8.30 -19.09
N GLU A 200 -1.54 7.96 -17.86
CA GLU A 200 -0.92 6.65 -17.57
C GLU A 200 -1.95 5.55 -17.22
N ASP A 201 -3.25 5.88 -17.16
CA ASP A 201 -4.34 5.01 -16.69
C ASP A 201 -3.96 4.25 -15.40
N GLU A 202 -3.45 5.00 -14.40
CA GLU A 202 -2.79 4.38 -13.26
C GLU A 202 -3.75 3.59 -12.36
N ILE A 203 -3.34 2.35 -12.10
CA ILE A 203 -3.85 1.47 -11.06
C ILE A 203 -2.80 1.35 -9.96
N LEU A 204 -3.11 1.82 -8.77
CA LEU A 204 -2.23 1.68 -7.61
C LEU A 204 -2.58 0.41 -6.83
N LEU A 205 -1.57 -0.44 -6.58
CA LEU A 205 -1.69 -1.57 -5.66
C LEU A 205 -1.16 -1.17 -4.28
N LEU A 206 -1.88 -1.57 -3.23
CA LEU A 206 -1.57 -1.19 -1.85
C LEU A 206 -0.31 -1.89 -1.31
N PRO A 207 0.44 -1.24 -0.41
CA PRO A 207 1.66 -1.80 0.17
C PRO A 207 1.35 -3.01 1.07
N GLY A 208 2.26 -3.98 1.09
CA GLY A 208 2.05 -5.28 1.75
C GLY A 208 1.25 -6.28 0.91
N SER A 209 0.90 -5.96 -0.34
CA SER A 209 0.24 -6.90 -1.26
C SER A 209 1.09 -8.14 -1.52
N GLN A 210 0.46 -9.32 -1.52
CA GLN A 210 1.12 -10.59 -1.84
C GLN A 210 0.75 -11.11 -3.22
N PHE A 211 1.72 -11.71 -3.91
CA PHE A 211 1.57 -12.23 -5.27
C PHE A 211 2.24 -13.59 -5.41
N ILE A 212 1.52 -14.57 -5.97
CA ILE A 212 2.08 -15.86 -6.39
C ILE A 212 2.52 -15.80 -7.85
N VAL A 213 3.73 -16.27 -8.14
CA VAL A 213 4.25 -16.37 -9.52
C VAL A 213 3.57 -17.54 -10.23
N LYS A 214 2.83 -17.26 -11.30
CA LYS A 214 2.06 -18.24 -12.07
C LYS A 214 2.86 -18.86 -13.21
N SER A 215 3.57 -18.06 -13.98
CA SER A 215 4.36 -18.51 -15.13
C SER A 215 5.39 -17.45 -15.56
N HIS A 216 6.37 -17.86 -16.36
CA HIS A 216 7.22 -16.96 -17.15
C HIS A 216 6.99 -17.23 -18.65
N LEU A 217 7.01 -16.18 -19.46
CA LEU A 217 6.87 -16.26 -20.91
C LEU A 217 7.87 -15.31 -21.58
N GLN A 218 8.81 -15.85 -22.36
CA GLN A 218 9.57 -15.05 -23.32
C GLN A 218 8.73 -14.99 -24.60
N PRO A 219 8.13 -13.84 -24.96
CA PRO A 219 7.07 -13.79 -25.96
C PRO A 219 7.60 -14.00 -27.39
N SER A 220 8.88 -13.72 -27.64
CA SER A 220 9.49 -13.82 -28.96
C SER A 220 10.90 -14.43 -28.89
N LYS A 221 11.29 -15.14 -29.94
CA LYS A 221 12.70 -15.52 -30.17
C LYS A 221 13.53 -14.37 -30.74
N LYS A 222 12.88 -13.34 -31.31
CA LYS A 222 13.54 -12.15 -31.88
C LYS A 222 13.84 -11.08 -30.82
N ASP A 223 13.19 -11.16 -29.67
CA ASP A 223 13.40 -10.29 -28.51
C ASP A 223 13.65 -11.20 -27.29
N PRO A 224 14.90 -11.63 -27.06
CA PRO A 224 15.26 -12.51 -25.96
C PRO A 224 15.40 -11.79 -24.61
N ASP A 225 15.41 -10.46 -24.64
CA ASP A 225 15.66 -9.59 -23.50
C ASP A 225 14.35 -9.14 -22.83
N LEU A 226 13.21 -9.20 -23.53
CA LEU A 226 11.88 -9.12 -22.92
C LEU A 226 11.46 -10.45 -22.27
N ILE A 227 11.10 -10.38 -20.99
CA ILE A 227 10.37 -11.45 -20.28
C ILE A 227 9.04 -10.96 -19.71
N ILE A 228 8.00 -11.78 -19.83
CA ILE A 228 6.72 -11.59 -19.15
C ILE A 228 6.68 -12.50 -17.91
N ILE A 229 6.39 -11.94 -16.74
CA ILE A 229 6.17 -12.70 -15.50
C ILE A 229 4.71 -12.54 -15.11
N GLN A 230 3.96 -13.66 -15.08
CA GLN A 230 2.57 -13.67 -14.64
C GLN A 230 2.50 -13.79 -13.12
N LEU A 231 1.83 -12.84 -12.49
CA LEU A 231 1.53 -12.80 -11.07
C LEU A 231 0.01 -12.89 -10.86
N ARG A 232 -0.39 -13.55 -9.77
CA ARG A 232 -1.74 -13.42 -9.22
C ARG A 232 -1.65 -12.90 -7.80
N GLN A 233 -2.38 -11.84 -7.50
CA GLN A 233 -2.52 -11.33 -6.14
C GLN A 233 -3.24 -12.37 -5.28
N VAL A 234 -2.75 -12.56 -4.06
CA VAL A 234 -3.33 -13.49 -3.07
C VAL A 234 -3.53 -12.75 -1.76
N GLU A 235 -4.56 -13.14 -1.01
CA GLU A 235 -4.74 -12.63 0.35
C GLU A 235 -3.60 -13.14 1.24
N PRO A 236 -2.93 -12.27 2.01
CA PRO A 236 -1.96 -12.70 3.00
C PRO A 236 -2.66 -13.47 4.13
N PRO A 237 -1.99 -14.45 4.78
CA PRO A 237 -2.59 -15.23 5.88
C PRO A 237 -2.89 -14.40 7.14
N PHE A 238 -2.39 -13.16 7.22
CA PHE A 238 -2.61 -12.19 8.29
C PHE A 238 -2.70 -10.78 7.68
N VAL A 239 -3.37 -9.85 8.35
CA VAL A 239 -3.45 -8.45 7.91
C VAL A 239 -2.06 -7.81 7.94
N LEU A 240 -1.55 -7.39 6.78
CA LEU A 240 -0.26 -6.69 6.63
C LEU A 240 -0.41 -5.17 6.49
N LEU A 241 -1.61 -4.71 6.14
CA LEU A 241 -2.02 -3.32 6.02
C LEU A 241 -3.50 -3.26 6.44
N GLU A 242 -3.81 -2.48 7.46
CA GLU A 242 -5.15 -2.39 8.04
C GLU A 242 -5.90 -1.15 7.51
N GLU A 243 -7.22 -1.24 7.41
CA GLU A 243 -8.05 -0.11 6.95
C GLU A 243 -7.98 1.06 7.95
N PRO A 244 -7.77 2.32 7.50
CA PRO A 244 -7.74 3.45 8.42
C PRO A 244 -9.09 3.67 9.09
N SER A 245 -9.14 3.72 10.42
CA SER A 245 -10.40 3.99 11.12
C SER A 245 -10.84 5.43 10.86
N ILE A 246 -11.98 5.62 10.17
CA ILE A 246 -12.56 6.95 10.01
C ILE A 246 -13.13 7.37 11.38
N SER A 247 -12.35 8.12 12.15
CA SER A 247 -12.82 8.81 13.35
C SER A 247 -13.75 9.95 12.92
N LYS A 248 -14.96 9.60 12.48
CA LYS A 248 -16.04 10.57 12.36
C LYS A 248 -16.16 11.22 13.73
N LYS A 249 -16.03 12.54 13.78
CA LYS A 249 -16.75 13.34 14.78
C LYS A 249 -18.23 13.13 14.47
N GLU A 250 -18.77 11.98 14.86
CA GLU A 250 -20.21 11.87 15.08
C GLU A 250 -20.51 12.96 16.09
N ASN A 251 -21.20 13.98 15.59
CA ASN A 251 -21.72 15.04 16.43
C ASN A 251 -22.57 14.34 17.49
N LEU A 252 -22.09 14.31 18.73
CA LEU A 252 -22.82 13.71 19.84
C LEU A 252 -24.17 14.41 20.03
N SER A 253 -24.35 15.64 19.50
CA SER A 253 -25.66 16.28 19.33
C SER A 253 -26.62 15.47 18.47
N ASP A 254 -26.18 14.87 17.37
CA ASP A 254 -27.05 14.27 16.35
C ASP A 254 -27.48 12.87 16.79
N LEU A 255 -26.55 12.09 17.36
CA LEU A 255 -26.87 10.82 17.98
C LEU A 255 -27.78 11.00 19.22
N ASN A 256 -27.50 11.99 20.08
CA ASN A 256 -28.40 12.32 21.20
C ASN A 256 -29.75 12.88 20.74
N THR A 257 -29.82 13.57 19.59
CA THR A 257 -31.08 14.04 19.01
C THR A 257 -31.89 12.86 18.49
N GLN A 258 -31.29 11.93 17.74
CA GLN A 258 -31.96 10.70 17.31
C GLN A 258 -32.42 9.82 18.49
N ILE A 259 -31.61 9.69 19.54
CA ILE A 259 -31.96 8.98 20.77
C ILE A 259 -33.13 9.66 21.49
N LYS A 260 -33.10 11.00 21.65
CA LYS A 260 -34.23 11.76 22.20
C LYS A 260 -35.50 11.57 21.38
N THR A 261 -35.43 11.69 20.05
CA THR A 261 -36.59 11.50 19.17
C THR A 261 -37.18 10.09 19.31
N LYS A 262 -36.35 9.04 19.36
CA LYS A 262 -36.83 7.66 19.59
C LYS A 262 -37.45 7.46 20.98
N LEU A 263 -36.87 8.06 22.03
CA LEU A 263 -37.42 8.00 23.38
C LEU A 263 -38.75 8.77 23.50
N THR A 264 -38.92 9.90 22.81
CA THR A 264 -40.18 10.66 22.79
C THR A 264 -41.30 9.88 22.10
N ILE A 265 -41.01 9.17 21.01
CA ILE A 265 -41.99 8.32 20.31
C ILE A 265 -42.40 7.13 21.19
N ALA A 266 -41.43 6.45 21.83
CA ALA A 266 -41.70 5.34 22.75
C ALA A 266 -42.50 5.73 24.01
N ALA A 267 -42.48 7.01 24.41
CA ALA A 267 -43.23 7.52 25.55
C ALA A 267 -44.72 7.81 25.24
N THR A 268 -45.14 7.68 23.98
CA THR A 268 -46.52 7.99 23.53
C THR A 268 -47.37 6.78 23.14
N GLU A 269 -46.84 5.55 23.22
CA GLU A 269 -47.61 4.33 22.95
C GLU A 269 -48.48 3.90 24.16
N PRO A 270 -49.77 3.57 23.96
CA PRO A 270 -50.64 3.10 25.04
C PRO A 270 -50.35 1.64 25.42
N LYS A 271 -50.33 1.36 26.74
CA LYS A 271 -50.07 0.02 27.29
C LYS A 271 -51.04 -1.06 26.76
N PRO A 272 -50.55 -2.21 26.29
CA PRO A 272 -51.37 -3.41 26.08
C PRO A 272 -51.88 -3.98 27.41
N GLN A 273 -53.12 -4.48 27.42
CA GLN A 273 -53.73 -5.13 28.58
C GLN A 273 -53.42 -6.64 28.67
N HIS A 274 -53.60 -7.20 29.86
CA HIS A 274 -53.26 -8.58 30.26
C HIS A 274 -53.75 -9.72 29.33
N LEU A 275 -52.94 -10.79 29.24
CA LEU A 275 -53.44 -12.18 29.29
C LEU A 275 -52.44 -13.11 30.03
N LYS A 276 -52.83 -14.36 30.32
CA LYS A 276 -52.43 -15.09 31.55
C LYS A 276 -51.46 -16.28 31.37
N SER A 277 -50.45 -16.34 32.27
CA SER A 277 -49.88 -17.51 32.99
C SER A 277 -49.57 -18.88 32.31
N ASN A 278 -48.25 -19.20 32.23
CA ASN A 278 -47.55 -20.44 32.67
C ASN A 278 -47.81 -21.83 32.01
N PRO A 279 -46.94 -22.88 32.21
CA PRO A 279 -45.63 -22.93 32.91
C PRO A 279 -44.45 -23.73 32.25
N LYS A 280 -43.22 -23.41 32.72
CA LYS A 280 -42.02 -24.27 32.97
C LYS A 280 -41.54 -25.34 31.94
N LEU A 281 -40.33 -25.12 31.39
CA LEU A 281 -39.10 -25.96 31.48
C LEU A 281 -37.96 -25.20 30.74
N SER A 282 -36.64 -25.41 30.91
CA SER A 282 -35.83 -26.17 31.90
C SER A 282 -34.41 -25.55 31.98
N THR A 283 -33.50 -26.05 32.84
CA THR A 283 -32.06 -25.65 32.87
C THR A 283 -31.12 -26.86 32.78
N LYS A 284 -29.94 -26.70 32.17
CA LYS A 284 -28.77 -27.59 32.30
C LYS A 284 -27.47 -26.77 32.34
N PRO A 285 -26.43 -27.18 33.11
CA PRO A 285 -25.22 -26.36 33.31
C PRO A 285 -24.07 -26.71 32.36
N ILE A 286 -23.09 -25.81 32.30
CA ILE A 286 -21.81 -25.93 31.59
C ILE A 286 -20.76 -26.59 32.52
N PRO A 287 -19.88 -27.50 32.03
CA PRO A 287 -18.73 -28.00 32.81
C PRO A 287 -17.53 -27.04 32.74
N ASN A 288 -16.78 -26.95 33.85
CA ASN A 288 -15.53 -26.16 33.94
C ASN A 288 -14.31 -26.97 33.44
N PRO A 289 -13.26 -26.32 32.89
CA PRO A 289 -12.06 -27.01 32.42
C PRO A 289 -10.96 -27.11 33.49
N VAL A 290 -10.49 -28.32 33.75
CA VAL A 290 -9.19 -28.63 34.39
C VAL A 290 -8.62 -29.87 33.68
N ASP A 291 -7.30 -30.02 33.71
CA ASP A 291 -6.50 -31.11 33.10
C ASP A 291 -6.29 -31.07 31.57
N GLU A 292 -5.29 -30.29 31.12
CA GLU A 292 -4.27 -30.85 30.18
C GLU A 292 -2.94 -30.08 30.14
N GLU A 293 -2.46 -29.55 31.29
CA GLU A 293 -1.12 -28.98 31.38
C GLU A 293 -0.06 -30.08 31.64
N LYS A 294 0.33 -30.84 30.60
CA LYS A 294 1.52 -31.72 30.59
C LYS A 294 1.88 -32.31 29.22
N LYS A 295 2.55 -31.51 28.37
CA LYS A 295 3.51 -32.00 27.36
C LYS A 295 4.40 -30.86 26.85
N TYR A 296 5.57 -31.21 26.32
CA TYR A 296 6.62 -30.32 25.78
C TYR A 296 7.52 -29.59 26.79
N GLN A 297 8.23 -30.37 27.60
CA GLN A 297 9.68 -30.17 27.73
C GLN A 297 10.42 -31.40 27.20
N MET A 298 11.35 -31.19 26.26
CA MET A 298 12.60 -31.93 25.99
C MET A 298 12.96 -31.89 24.49
N LYS A 299 13.87 -30.98 24.12
CA LYS A 299 15.23 -31.30 23.64
C LYS A 299 15.92 -30.05 23.07
N SER A 300 16.89 -29.53 23.81
CA SER A 300 17.98 -28.72 23.24
C SER A 300 19.15 -29.64 22.89
N GLY A 301 20.04 -29.20 21.98
CA GLY A 301 21.26 -29.94 21.67
C GLY A 301 22.06 -29.36 20.50
N MET A 302 23.14 -28.63 20.83
CA MET A 302 24.27 -28.21 19.97
C MET A 302 23.96 -27.23 18.81
N LEU A 303 24.56 -26.02 18.67
CA LEU A 303 25.98 -25.57 18.67
C LEU A 303 26.82 -26.32 17.60
N THR A 304 27.57 -25.74 16.68
CA THR A 304 28.17 -24.40 16.48
C THR A 304 28.39 -24.13 14.97
N SER A 305 28.45 -22.86 14.54
CA SER A 305 29.28 -22.33 13.41
C SER A 305 28.85 -20.91 12.99
N VAL A 306 29.15 -19.89 13.80
CA VAL A 306 28.87 -18.48 13.44
C VAL A 306 30.12 -17.77 12.89
N ASP A 307 31.33 -18.20 13.28
CA ASP A 307 32.58 -17.47 13.06
C ASP A 307 33.31 -17.77 11.72
N ARG A 308 32.59 -18.22 10.68
CA ARG A 308 33.19 -18.47 9.34
C ARG A 308 32.67 -17.62 8.19
N PHE A 309 31.64 -16.79 8.41
CA PHE A 309 31.01 -16.02 7.33
C PHE A 309 31.42 -14.53 7.26
N ILE A 310 32.22 -14.05 8.22
CA ILE A 310 32.63 -12.63 8.32
C ILE A 310 33.91 -12.35 7.51
N SER A 311 34.56 -13.38 6.94
CA SER A 311 35.86 -13.26 6.25
C SER A 311 35.80 -12.87 4.75
N GLU A 312 34.65 -12.95 4.06
CA GLU A 312 34.61 -12.90 2.58
C GLU A 312 33.84 -11.73 1.95
N LYS A 313 33.31 -10.77 2.74
CA LYS A 313 32.55 -9.62 2.19
C LYS A 313 33.27 -8.27 2.15
N LYS A 314 34.56 -8.20 2.48
CA LYS A 314 35.40 -6.98 2.29
C LYS A 314 36.04 -6.91 0.89
N LYS A 315 35.26 -6.99 -0.19
CA LYS A 315 35.82 -6.87 -1.57
C LYS A 315 35.02 -6.08 -2.61
N TYR A 316 33.89 -5.50 -2.22
CA TYR A 316 33.13 -4.55 -3.06
C TYR A 316 32.64 -3.40 -2.18
N TYR A 317 32.61 -2.19 -2.73
CA TYR A 317 32.46 -0.90 -2.05
C TYR A 317 33.67 -0.44 -1.23
N ASN A 318 34.73 -0.07 -1.96
CA ASN A 318 35.59 1.04 -1.57
C ASN A 318 34.95 2.31 -2.17
N TYR A 319 34.64 3.31 -1.35
CA TYR A 319 34.24 4.66 -1.76
C TYR A 319 34.89 5.65 -0.80
N GLU A 320 36.19 5.82 -0.97
CA GLU A 320 36.87 7.09 -0.69
C GLU A 320 37.27 7.71 -2.03
N ASP A 321 37.59 9.00 -2.02
CA ASP A 321 37.85 9.87 -3.18
C ASP A 321 36.64 10.20 -4.08
N ILE A 322 36.09 11.40 -3.90
CA ILE A 322 36.35 12.57 -4.78
C ILE A 322 35.80 13.84 -4.08
N TYR A 323 36.47 14.96 -4.31
CA TYR A 323 36.23 16.30 -3.73
C TYR A 323 34.93 16.97 -4.18
#